data_AF-A0A8J2L4Q6-F1
#
_entry.id   AF-A0A8J2L4Q6-F1
#
_cell.length_a   1.000
_cell.length_b   1.000
_cell.length_c   1.000
_cell.angle_alpha   90.00
_cell.angle_beta   90.00
_cell.angle_gamma   90.00
#
_symmetry.space_group_name_H-M   'P 1'
#
loop_
_entity.id
_entity.type
_entity.pdbx_description
1 polymer ?
#
loop_
_entity_poly.entity_id
_entity_poly.type
_entity_poly.pdbx_seq_one_letter_code
_entity_poly.pdbx_strand_id
1 'polypeptide(L)'
;ACDSYNKYKEDVQLLKEAGADFYRFSLAWTRILPDGTTKNINQAGIDYYNKLIDELLANGIIPMVTLFHWDYPQKLRENMGYWDKEEAAFLFANFSRIAYENFGDRVKHWITFNEPIVRTID
;
A
#
# COMPACT_ATOMS: atom_id res chain seq x y z
N ALA A 1 10.58 9.91 -5.01
CA ALA A 1 9.11 10.09 -5.09
C ALA A 1 8.79 11.47 -5.64
N CYS A 2 7.63 11.66 -6.28
CA CYS A 2 7.19 12.92 -6.92
C CYS A 2 6.24 13.76 -6.04
N ASP A 3 6.41 13.72 -4.71
CA ASP A 3 5.59 14.48 -3.74
C ASP A 3 4.06 14.18 -3.73
N SER A 4 3.65 13.02 -4.27
CA SER A 4 2.25 12.57 -4.29
C SER A 4 1.61 12.45 -2.88
N TYR A 5 2.41 12.45 -1.82
CA TYR A 5 1.87 12.51 -0.45
C TYR A 5 1.12 13.82 -0.18
N ASN A 6 1.66 14.93 -0.65
CA ASN A 6 1.09 16.25 -0.45
C ASN A 6 0.18 16.66 -1.62
N LYS A 7 0.43 16.13 -2.82
CA LYS A 7 -0.22 16.53 -4.07
C LYS A 7 -1.25 15.55 -4.61
N TYR A 8 -1.71 14.59 -3.81
CA TYR A 8 -2.64 13.55 -4.28
C TYR A 8 -3.91 14.11 -4.96
N LYS A 9 -4.41 15.27 -4.53
CA LYS A 9 -5.58 15.90 -5.19
C LYS A 9 -5.28 16.38 -6.61
N GLU A 10 -4.12 17.00 -6.81
CA GLU A 10 -3.66 17.43 -8.14
C GLU A 10 -3.47 16.21 -9.05
N ASP A 11 -2.82 15.16 -8.53
CA ASP A 11 -2.63 13.90 -9.26
C ASP A 11 -3.97 13.29 -9.68
N VAL A 12 -4.99 13.28 -8.79
CA VAL A 12 -6.32 12.74 -9.10
C VAL A 12 -7.05 13.58 -10.16
N GLN A 13 -6.92 14.90 -10.13
CA GLN A 13 -7.52 15.74 -11.18
C GLN A 13 -6.88 15.47 -12.54
N LEU A 14 -5.55 15.30 -12.61
CA LEU A 14 -4.88 14.94 -13.85
C LEU A 14 -5.33 13.57 -14.38
N LEU A 15 -5.54 12.58 -13.51
CA LEU A 15 -6.09 11.28 -13.89
C LEU A 15 -7.50 11.39 -14.47
N LYS A 16 -8.34 12.24 -13.88
CA LYS A 16 -9.69 12.50 -14.35
C LYS A 16 -9.69 13.19 -15.72
N GLU A 17 -8.85 14.20 -15.90
CA GLU A 17 -8.68 14.90 -17.18
C GLU A 17 -8.16 13.97 -18.27
N ALA A 18 -7.30 13.00 -17.91
CA ALA A 18 -6.83 11.96 -18.81
C ALA A 18 -7.89 10.88 -19.14
N GLY A 19 -9.05 10.89 -18.46
CA GLY A 19 -10.13 9.93 -18.68
C GLY A 19 -9.83 8.54 -18.12
N ALA A 20 -9.07 8.43 -17.03
CA ALA A 20 -8.74 7.15 -16.43
C ALA A 20 -9.93 6.53 -15.68
N ASP A 21 -10.26 5.26 -15.98
CA ASP A 21 -11.27 4.50 -15.23
C ASP A 21 -10.72 3.89 -13.93
N PHE A 22 -9.43 3.52 -13.93
CA PHE A 22 -8.75 2.87 -12.81
C PHE A 22 -7.47 3.61 -12.46
N TYR A 23 -7.13 3.62 -11.17
CA TYR A 23 -5.82 4.04 -10.71
C TYR A 23 -5.20 2.99 -9.81
N ARG A 24 -4.06 2.46 -10.27
CA ARG A 24 -3.27 1.48 -9.54
C ARG A 24 -2.19 2.18 -8.71
N PHE A 25 -2.19 1.94 -7.41
CA PHE A 25 -1.13 2.41 -6.51
C PHE A 25 -0.76 1.32 -5.48
N SER A 26 0.36 1.51 -4.79
CA SER A 26 0.80 0.60 -3.73
C SER A 26 0.69 1.24 -2.34
N LEU A 27 0.34 0.41 -1.35
CA LEU A 27 0.50 0.80 0.05
C LEU A 27 1.98 0.68 0.41
N ALA A 28 2.47 1.65 1.15
CA ALA A 28 3.79 1.60 1.74
C ALA A 28 3.68 0.90 3.10
N TRP A 29 4.24 -0.29 3.25
CA TRP A 29 4.18 -1.07 4.48
C TRP A 29 4.71 -0.24 5.65
N THR A 30 5.89 0.36 5.50
CA THR A 30 6.52 1.22 6.53
C THR A 30 5.71 2.46 6.87
N ARG A 31 4.80 2.91 6.00
CA ARG A 31 3.95 4.06 6.27
C ARG A 31 2.81 3.71 7.20
N ILE A 32 2.29 2.49 7.13
CA ILE A 32 1.20 2.01 7.99
C ILE A 32 1.78 1.35 9.25
N LEU A 33 2.84 0.55 9.11
CA LEU A 33 3.55 -0.12 10.21
C LEU A 33 5.04 0.24 10.15
N PRO A 34 5.50 1.31 10.84
CA PRO A 34 6.88 1.80 10.76
C PRO A 34 7.94 0.79 11.21
N ASP A 35 7.60 -0.13 12.10
CA ASP A 35 8.47 -1.23 12.51
C ASP A 35 8.17 -2.56 11.78
N GLY A 36 7.22 -2.54 10.85
CA GLY A 36 6.74 -3.69 10.10
C GLY A 36 5.82 -4.63 10.88
N THR A 37 5.55 -4.33 12.15
CA THR A 37 4.70 -5.15 13.03
C THR A 37 3.45 -4.39 13.46
N THR A 38 2.47 -5.09 14.02
CA THR A 38 1.22 -4.47 14.50
C THR A 38 1.40 -3.74 15.84
N LYS A 39 2.62 -3.68 16.40
CA LYS A 39 2.88 -3.01 17.69
C LYS A 39 2.68 -1.50 17.60
N ASN A 40 3.03 -0.90 16.46
CA ASN A 40 2.95 0.53 16.23
C ASN A 40 2.25 0.79 14.89
N ILE A 41 0.95 1.11 14.95
CA ILE A 41 0.18 1.49 13.77
C ILE A 41 0.26 3.01 13.60
N ASN A 42 0.70 3.45 12.44
CA ASN A 42 0.77 4.88 12.11
C ASN A 42 -0.55 5.34 11.47
N GLN A 43 -1.43 5.92 12.28
CA GLN A 43 -2.73 6.40 11.84
C GLN A 43 -2.63 7.46 10.74
N ALA A 44 -1.65 8.35 10.79
CA ALA A 44 -1.46 9.35 9.73
C ALA A 44 -1.16 8.71 8.36
N GLY A 45 -0.52 7.54 8.36
CA GLY A 45 -0.31 6.75 7.14
C GLY A 45 -1.62 6.19 6.58
N ILE A 46 -2.49 5.69 7.45
CA ILE A 46 -3.83 5.20 7.10
C ILE A 46 -4.70 6.34 6.57
N ASP A 47 -4.71 7.48 7.26
CA ASP A 47 -5.51 8.65 6.92
C ASP A 47 -5.15 9.22 5.55
N TYR A 48 -3.87 9.15 5.17
CA TYR A 48 -3.44 9.53 3.83
C TYR A 48 -4.06 8.64 2.76
N TYR A 49 -4.02 7.31 2.94
CA TYR A 49 -4.61 6.39 1.97
C TYR A 49 -6.13 6.51 1.92
N ASN A 50 -6.79 6.75 3.06
CA ASN A 50 -8.21 7.09 3.09
C ASN A 50 -8.50 8.32 2.21
N LYS A 51 -7.77 9.41 2.40
CA LYS A 51 -7.94 10.63 1.61
C LYS A 51 -7.73 10.40 0.11
N LEU A 52 -6.71 9.64 -0.27
CA LEU A 52 -6.46 9.30 -1.68
C LEU A 52 -7.61 8.44 -2.27
N ILE A 53 -8.04 7.40 -1.54
CA ILE A 53 -9.12 6.50 -1.96
C ILE A 53 -10.43 7.28 -2.13
N ASP A 54 -10.76 8.13 -1.15
CA ASP A 54 -11.98 8.94 -1.18
C ASP A 54 -11.95 9.93 -2.35
N GLU A 55 -10.81 10.57 -2.60
CA GLU A 55 -10.65 11.51 -3.71
C GLU A 55 -10.77 10.80 -5.07
N LEU A 56 -10.19 9.60 -5.23
CA LEU A 56 -10.35 8.79 -6.46
C LEU A 56 -11.82 8.46 -6.71
N LEU A 57 -12.52 7.95 -5.70
CA LEU A 57 -13.92 7.55 -5.79
C LEU A 57 -14.84 8.75 -6.04
N ALA A 58 -14.57 9.90 -5.40
CA ALA A 58 -15.31 11.14 -5.64
C ALA A 58 -15.18 11.63 -7.09
N ASN A 59 -14.12 11.24 -7.79
CA ASN A 59 -13.88 11.56 -9.20
C ASN A 59 -14.23 10.41 -10.15
N GLY A 60 -14.88 9.33 -9.66
CA GLY A 60 -15.31 8.20 -10.48
C GLY A 60 -14.19 7.24 -10.89
N ILE A 61 -13.01 7.36 -10.28
CA ILE A 61 -11.84 6.55 -10.60
C ILE A 61 -11.77 5.38 -9.62
N ILE A 62 -11.69 4.15 -10.14
CA ILE A 62 -11.68 2.94 -9.33
C ILE A 62 -10.29 2.69 -8.75
N PRO A 63 -10.12 2.63 -7.41
CA PRO A 63 -8.83 2.35 -6.80
C PRO A 63 -8.46 0.87 -6.94
N MET A 64 -7.23 0.61 -7.39
CA MET A 64 -6.61 -0.71 -7.41
C MET A 64 -5.34 -0.71 -6.54
N VAL A 65 -5.33 -1.51 -5.48
CA VAL A 65 -4.26 -1.47 -4.48
C VAL A 65 -3.32 -2.66 -4.63
N THR A 66 -2.02 -2.37 -4.67
CA THR A 66 -0.97 -3.37 -4.50
C THR A 66 -0.44 -3.35 -3.06
N LEU A 67 -0.49 -4.49 -2.36
CA LEU A 67 -0.10 -4.60 -0.96
C LEU A 67 1.42 -4.53 -0.77
N PHE A 68 2.16 -5.30 -1.58
CA PHE A 68 3.62 -5.31 -1.53
C PHE A 68 4.22 -4.88 -2.86
N HIS A 69 4.99 -3.79 -2.83
CA HIS A 69 5.68 -3.26 -4.00
C HIS A 69 7.16 -3.02 -3.69
N TRP A 70 7.80 -4.08 -3.20
CA TRP A 70 9.24 -4.16 -2.92
C TRP A 70 9.75 -3.26 -1.80
N ASP A 71 8.84 -2.76 -0.96
CA ASP A 71 9.05 -1.80 0.12
C ASP A 71 9.08 -2.48 1.51
N TYR A 72 9.82 -3.59 1.60
CA TYR A 72 9.95 -4.33 2.86
C TYR A 72 10.59 -3.46 3.97
N PRO A 73 10.00 -3.43 5.18
CA PRO A 73 10.52 -2.63 6.29
C PRO A 73 11.98 -2.98 6.64
N GLN A 74 12.84 -1.97 6.68
CA GLN A 74 14.26 -2.15 7.02
C GLN A 74 14.45 -2.78 8.41
N LYS A 75 13.66 -2.36 9.40
CA LYS A 75 13.69 -2.94 10.75
C LYS A 75 13.38 -4.44 10.77
N LEU A 76 12.49 -4.92 9.90
CA LEU A 76 12.25 -6.36 9.76
C LEU A 76 13.46 -7.05 9.12
N ARG A 77 14.06 -6.43 8.11
CA ARG A 77 15.26 -6.95 7.44
C ARG A 77 16.41 -7.16 8.42
N GLU A 78 16.68 -6.15 9.25
CA GLU A 78 17.77 -6.18 10.24
C GLU A 78 17.56 -7.26 11.32
N ASN A 79 16.31 -7.47 11.74
CA ASN A 79 15.98 -8.42 12.80
C ASN A 79 15.80 -9.87 12.31
N MET A 80 15.30 -10.05 11.08
CA MET A 80 14.74 -11.33 10.64
C MET A 80 15.21 -11.78 9.26
N GLY A 81 15.99 -10.98 8.52
CA GLY A 81 16.26 -11.24 7.11
C GLY A 81 15.09 -10.82 6.22
N TYR A 82 15.09 -11.28 4.97
CA TYR A 82 14.06 -10.91 4.00
C TYR A 82 12.87 -11.87 4.09
N TRP A 83 12.55 -12.59 3.02
CA TRP A 83 11.52 -13.64 3.02
C TRP A 83 12.04 -15.01 3.47
N ASP A 84 13.22 -15.05 4.09
CA ASP A 84 13.94 -16.29 4.42
C ASP A 84 13.32 -17.07 5.59
N LYS A 85 12.40 -16.42 6.31
CA LYS A 85 11.75 -16.92 7.52
C LYS A 85 10.25 -16.98 7.33
N GLU A 86 9.61 -18.07 7.79
CA GLU A 86 8.16 -18.26 7.72
C GLU A 86 7.39 -17.13 8.41
N GLU A 87 7.98 -16.55 9.46
CA GLU A 87 7.45 -15.40 10.19
C GLU A 87 7.21 -14.17 9.29
N ALA A 88 7.97 -14.00 8.20
CA ALA A 88 7.74 -12.90 7.25
C ALA A 88 6.35 -12.99 6.59
N ALA A 89 5.87 -14.21 6.31
CA ALA A 89 4.54 -14.43 5.76
C ALA A 89 3.44 -14.02 6.77
N PHE A 90 3.62 -14.32 8.06
CA PHE A 90 2.69 -13.90 9.11
C PHE A 90 2.66 -12.39 9.31
N LEU A 91 3.82 -11.73 9.25
CA LEU A 91 3.92 -10.27 9.32
C LEU A 91 3.21 -9.61 8.13
N PHE A 92 3.40 -10.15 6.92
CA PHE A 92 2.71 -9.69 5.73
C PHE A 92 1.19 -9.91 5.80
N ALA A 93 0.76 -11.06 6.32
CA ALA A 93 -0.67 -11.34 6.52
C ALA A 93 -1.30 -10.35 7.51
N ASN A 94 -0.60 -9.98 8.58
CA ASN A 94 -1.07 -8.98 9.55
C ASN A 94 -1.18 -7.59 8.93
N PHE A 95 -0.15 -7.16 8.18
CA PHE A 95 -0.21 -5.93 7.41
C PHE A 95 -1.39 -5.90 6.43
N SER A 96 -1.58 -6.99 5.68
CA SER A 96 -2.67 -7.14 4.73
C SER A 96 -4.03 -7.04 5.42
N ARG A 97 -4.20 -7.68 6.58
CA ARG A 97 -5.45 -7.59 7.37
C ARG A 97 -5.77 -6.15 7.75
N ILE A 98 -4.80 -5.38 8.25
CA ILE A 98 -4.99 -3.97 8.59
C ILE A 98 -5.39 -3.16 7.35
N ALA A 99 -4.77 -3.41 6.21
CA ALA A 99 -5.15 -2.75 4.96
C ALA A 99 -6.61 -3.08 4.56
N TYR A 100 -7.02 -4.35 4.63
CA TYR A 100 -8.40 -4.75 4.32
C TYR A 100 -9.42 -4.17 5.31
N GLU A 101 -9.11 -4.13 6.60
CA GLU A 101 -10.00 -3.56 7.63
C GLU A 101 -10.24 -2.06 7.43
N ASN A 102 -9.23 -1.33 6.95
CA ASN A 102 -9.33 0.13 6.78
C ASN A 102 -9.83 0.55 5.41
N PHE A 103 -9.60 -0.25 4.36
CA PHE A 103 -9.83 0.17 2.98
C PHE A 103 -10.74 -0.77 2.17
N GLY A 104 -11.00 -1.99 2.66
CA GLY A 104 -11.72 -3.03 1.91
C GLY A 104 -13.21 -2.75 1.68
N ASP A 105 -13.79 -1.82 2.44
CA ASP A 105 -15.14 -1.29 2.22
C ASP A 105 -15.24 -0.58 0.86
N ARG A 106 -14.17 0.12 0.44
CA ARG A 106 -14.08 0.94 -0.78
C ARG A 106 -13.22 0.32 -1.90
N VAL A 107 -12.12 -0.34 -1.56
CA VAL A 107 -11.19 -0.95 -2.52
C VAL A 107 -11.61 -2.39 -2.82
N LYS A 108 -11.92 -2.67 -4.09
CA LYS A 108 -12.36 -4.01 -4.55
C LYS A 108 -11.31 -4.75 -5.38
N HIS A 109 -10.30 -4.06 -5.89
CA HIS A 109 -9.24 -4.64 -6.70
C HIS A 109 -7.92 -4.64 -5.92
N TRP A 110 -7.42 -5.83 -5.61
CA TRP A 110 -6.23 -6.04 -4.80
C TRP A 110 -5.20 -6.89 -5.55
N ILE A 111 -3.94 -6.48 -5.46
CA ILE A 111 -2.77 -7.22 -5.93
C ILE A 111 -1.90 -7.49 -4.70
N THR A 112 -1.55 -8.74 -4.44
CA THR A 112 -0.76 -9.11 -3.25
C THR A 112 0.70 -8.70 -3.42
N PHE A 113 1.38 -9.23 -4.44
CA PHE A 113 2.78 -8.93 -4.75
C PHE A 113 2.88 -8.32 -6.14
N ASN A 114 3.56 -7.18 -6.25
CA ASN A 114 4.01 -6.69 -7.56
C ASN A 114 5.10 -7.62 -8.11
N GLU A 115 4.89 -8.11 -9.34
CA GLU A 115 5.91 -8.81 -10.14
C GLU A 115 6.74 -9.82 -9.33
N PRO A 116 6.10 -10.87 -8.78
CA PRO A 116 6.76 -11.77 -7.82
C PRO A 116 7.99 -12.49 -8.39
N ILE A 117 8.05 -12.67 -9.72
CA ILE A 117 9.13 -13.37 -10.42
C ILE A 117 10.46 -12.57 -10.39
N VAL A 118 10.42 -11.25 -10.21
CA VAL A 118 11.61 -10.38 -10.31
C VAL A 118 12.51 -10.46 -9.07
N ARG A 119 11.99 -10.95 -7.93
CA ARG A 119 12.75 -11.08 -6.67
C ARG A 119 12.64 -12.45 -6.01
N THR A 120 12.44 -13.50 -6.79
CA THR A 120 12.60 -14.88 -6.30
C THR A 120 14.01 -15.37 -6.63
N ILE A 121 14.82 -15.50 -5.58
CA ILE A 121 16.11 -16.22 -5.50
C ILE A 121 17.36 -15.36 -5.78
N ASP A 122 18.12 -15.10 -4.71
CA ASP A 122 19.59 -15.09 -4.75
C ASP A 122 20.07 -16.46 -4.23
#